data_AF-A0A1W9V420-F1
#
_entry.id   AF-A0A1W9V420-F1
#
_cell.length_a   1.000
_cell.length_b   1.000
_cell.length_c   1.000
_cell.angle_alpha   90.00
_cell.angle_beta   90.00
_cell.angle_gamma   90.00
#
_symmetry.space_group_name_H-M   'P 1'
#
loop_
_entity.id
_entity.type
_entity.pdbx_description
1 polymer ?
#
loop_
_entity_poly.entity_id
_entity_poly.type
_entity_poly.pdbx_seq_one_letter_code
_entity_poly.pdbx_strand_id
1 'polypeptide(L)'
;MPPLVFDILDILGALLRLIGLLVFGLGLGWLTLEAFRKDSWQLQTAAFLGFVIAAVGMAKYVSAGSLGMFAAGAGAAMLMWGMKKDKQEDEDEE
;
A
#
# COMPACT_ATOMS: atom_id res chain seq x y z
N MET A 1 3.42 7.31 -35.48
CA MET A 1 2.06 7.60 -34.94
C MET A 1 2.04 9.06 -34.52
N PRO A 2 0.89 9.77 -34.59
CA PRO A 2 0.85 11.20 -34.28
C PRO A 2 1.34 11.47 -32.85
N PRO A 3 2.14 12.52 -32.61
CA PRO A 3 2.71 12.82 -31.29
C PRO A 3 1.64 12.95 -30.19
N LEU A 4 0.46 13.46 -30.55
CA LEU A 4 -0.70 13.56 -29.64
C LEU A 4 -1.14 12.23 -29.02
N VAL A 5 -1.00 11.11 -29.75
CA VAL A 5 -1.38 9.79 -29.21
C VAL A 5 -0.42 9.34 -28.12
N PHE A 6 0.88 9.64 -28.27
CA PHE A 6 1.89 9.30 -27.26
C PHE A 6 1.69 10.12 -25.98
N ASP A 7 1.43 11.42 -26.10
CA ASP A 7 1.20 12.28 -24.92
C ASP A 7 -0.01 11.80 -24.09
N ILE A 8 -1.10 11.39 -24.76
CA ILE A 8 -2.29 10.85 -24.09
C ILE A 8 -1.96 9.53 -23.38
N LEU A 9 -1.23 8.64 -24.04
CA LEU A 9 -0.83 7.35 -23.46
C LEU A 9 0.12 7.53 -22.28
N ASP A 10 1.02 8.51 -22.32
CA ASP A 10 1.93 8.83 -21.22
C ASP A 10 1.17 9.37 -20.00
N ILE A 11 0.20 10.26 -20.21
CA ILE A 11 -0.67 10.76 -19.13
C ILE A 11 -1.48 9.61 -18.52
N LEU A 12 -2.09 8.77 -19.34
CA LEU A 12 -2.84 7.60 -18.87
C LEU A 12 -1.94 6.61 -18.12
N GLY A 13 -0.73 6.36 -18.63
CA GLY A 13 0.25 5.51 -17.98
C GLY A 13 0.68 6.05 -16.62
N ALA A 14 0.92 7.36 -16.52
CA ALA A 14 1.23 8.02 -15.26
C ALA A 14 0.07 7.92 -14.26
N LEU A 15 -1.17 8.15 -14.71
CA LEU A 15 -2.37 8.04 -13.88
C LEU A 15 -2.57 6.61 -13.36
N LEU A 16 -2.44 5.63 -14.25
CA LEU A 16 -2.57 4.21 -13.92
C LEU A 16 -1.46 3.77 -12.97
N ARG A 17 -0.24 4.31 -13.11
CA ARG A 17 0.86 4.07 -12.16
C ARG A 17 0.56 4.65 -10.78
N LEU A 18 0.00 5.86 -10.69
CA LEU A 18 -0.40 6.46 -9.41
C LEU A 18 -1.48 5.62 -8.72
N ILE A 19 -2.54 5.25 -9.44
CA ILE A 19 -3.63 4.42 -8.91
C ILE A 19 -3.10 3.03 -8.53
N GLY A 20 -2.30 2.41 -9.39
CA GLY A 20 -1.71 1.10 -9.15
C GLY A 20 -0.85 1.09 -7.88
N LEU A 21 -0.04 2.12 -7.65
CA LEU A 21 0.77 2.23 -6.43
C LEU A 21 -0.05 2.52 -5.19
N LEU A 22 -1.14 3.28 -5.31
CA LEU A 22 -2.07 3.47 -4.20
C LEU A 22 -2.71 2.15 -3.78
N VAL A 23 -3.26 1.39 -4.73
CA VAL A 23 -3.88 0.09 -4.45
C VAL A 23 -2.85 -0.91 -3.96
N PHE A 24 -1.65 -0.91 -4.54
CA PHE A 24 -0.56 -1.77 -4.11
C PHE A 24 -0.11 -1.44 -2.70
N GLY A 25 0.08 -0.16 -2.36
CA GLY A 25 0.40 0.30 -1.02
C GLY A 25 -0.67 -0.11 -0.01
N LEU A 26 -1.94 0.05 -0.36
CA LEU A 26 -3.07 -0.40 0.46
C LEU A 26 -3.04 -1.90 0.72
N GLY A 27 -2.92 -2.71 -0.34
CA GLY A 27 -2.89 -4.17 -0.22
C GLY A 27 -1.68 -4.67 0.56
N LEU A 28 -0.50 -4.07 0.35
CA LEU A 28 0.72 -4.46 1.04
C LEU A 28 0.69 -4.07 2.51
N GLY A 29 0.20 -2.86 2.84
CA GLY A 29 -0.05 -2.45 4.23
C GLY A 29 -1.04 -3.37 4.93
N TRP A 30 -2.14 -3.73 4.28
CA TRP A 30 -3.12 -4.67 4.82
C TRP A 30 -2.53 -6.05 5.06
N LEU A 31 -1.78 -6.59 4.10
CA LEU A 31 -1.13 -7.90 4.20
C LEU A 31 -0.15 -7.92 5.37
N THR A 32 0.64 -6.86 5.54
CA THR A 32 1.55 -6.73 6.69
C THR A 32 0.77 -6.78 8.00
N LEU A 33 -0.29 -6.00 8.15
CA LEU A 33 -1.11 -5.97 9.36
C LEU A 33 -1.81 -7.31 9.65
N GLU A 34 -2.30 -7.98 8.63
CA GLU A 34 -2.91 -9.30 8.76
C GLU A 34 -1.88 -10.37 9.18
N ALA A 35 -0.64 -10.27 8.69
CA ALA A 35 0.46 -11.10 9.16
C ALA A 35 0.81 -10.83 10.64
N PHE A 36 0.68 -9.58 11.10
CA PHE A 36 0.85 -9.22 12.51
C PHE A 36 -0.22 -9.80 13.45
N ARG A 37 -1.43 -10.10 12.96
CA ARG A 37 -2.45 -10.79 13.76
C ARG A 37 -2.12 -12.26 14.05
N LYS A 38 -1.21 -12.87 13.28
CA LYS A 38 -0.85 -14.28 13.43
C LYS A 38 0.25 -14.42 14.47
N ASP A 39 0.14 -15.45 15.31
CA ASP A 39 1.05 -15.73 16.40
C ASP A 39 2.31 -16.52 15.94
N SER A 40 2.97 -16.00 14.91
CA SER A 40 4.23 -16.54 14.39
C SER A 40 5.21 -15.40 14.14
N TRP A 41 6.21 -15.30 15.00
CA TRP A 41 7.24 -14.26 14.93
C TRP A 41 8.00 -14.26 13.59
N GLN A 42 8.16 -15.43 12.96
CA GLN A 42 8.80 -15.54 11.65
C GLN A 42 7.98 -14.82 10.59
N LEU A 43 6.65 -15.00 10.61
CA LEU A 43 5.76 -14.38 9.63
C LEU A 43 5.68 -12.86 9.84
N GLN A 44 5.62 -12.41 11.09
CA GLN A 44 5.60 -10.98 11.43
C GLN A 44 6.89 -10.28 10.95
N THR A 45 8.04 -10.88 11.23
CA THR A 45 9.35 -10.35 10.85
C THR A 45 9.51 -10.34 9.32
N ALA A 46 9.11 -11.41 8.64
CA ALA A 46 9.15 -11.50 7.19
C ALA A 46 8.23 -10.47 6.53
N ALA A 47 7.03 -10.27 7.06
CA ALA A 47 6.08 -9.28 6.54
C ALA A 47 6.57 -7.85 6.73
N PHE A 48 7.18 -7.54 7.88
CA PHE A 48 7.77 -6.22 8.14
C PHE A 48 8.98 -5.95 7.26
N LEU A 49 9.92 -6.90 7.17
CA LEU A 49 11.09 -6.78 6.28
C LEU A 49 10.66 -6.66 4.82
N GLY A 50 9.67 -7.45 4.38
CA GLY A 50 9.09 -7.35 3.05
C GLY A 50 8.51 -5.96 2.77
N PHE A 51 7.78 -5.38 3.72
CA PHE A 51 7.26 -4.02 3.63
C PHE A 51 8.38 -2.99 3.49
N VAL A 52 9.43 -3.07 4.32
CA VAL A 52 10.55 -2.13 4.29
C VAL A 52 11.33 -2.25 2.98
N ILE A 53 11.62 -3.46 2.51
CA ILE A 53 12.31 -3.69 1.24
C ILE A 53 11.48 -3.14 0.08
N ALA A 54 10.16 -3.34 0.09
CA ALA A 54 9.26 -2.78 -0.90
C ALA A 54 9.29 -1.23 -0.86
N ALA A 55 9.23 -0.62 0.32
CA ALA A 55 9.29 0.83 0.48
C ALA A 55 10.62 1.41 -0.03
N VAL A 56 11.75 0.78 0.30
CA VAL A 56 13.09 1.16 -0.19
C VAL A 56 13.19 1.01 -1.71
N GLY A 57 12.65 -0.08 -2.26
CA GLY A 57 12.59 -0.31 -3.70
C GLY A 57 11.79 0.79 -4.40
N MET A 58 10.61 1.12 -3.87
CA MET A 58 9.80 2.20 -4.41
C MET A 58 10.53 3.54 -4.33
N ALA A 59 11.15 3.86 -3.19
CA ALA A 59 11.89 5.11 -3.03
C ALA A 59 13.06 5.27 -4.04
N LYS A 60 13.66 4.17 -4.48
CA LYS A 60 14.77 4.17 -5.44
C LYS A 60 14.32 4.22 -6.91
N TYR A 61 13.24 3.53 -7.26
CA TYR A 61 12.87 3.29 -8.67
C TYR A 61 11.65 4.10 -9.13
N VAL A 62 11.01 4.83 -8.23
CA VAL A 62 9.72 5.45 -8.47
C VAL A 62 9.78 6.95 -8.16
N SER A 63 9.06 7.76 -8.95
CA SER A 63 9.05 9.22 -8.76
C SER A 63 8.40 9.59 -7.42
N ALA A 64 8.72 10.79 -6.90
CA ALA A 64 8.23 11.25 -5.60
C ALA A 64 6.69 11.25 -5.49
N GLY A 65 5.97 11.65 -6.55
CA GLY A 65 4.49 11.64 -6.53
C GLY A 65 3.91 10.23 -6.41
N SER A 66 4.50 9.29 -7.13
CA SER A 66 4.11 7.88 -7.09
C SER A 66 4.51 7.17 -5.78
N LEU A 67 5.62 7.56 -5.16
CA LEU A 67 5.98 7.13 -3.81
C LEU A 67 4.95 7.64 -2.78
N GLY A 68 4.49 8.89 -2.94
CA GLY A 68 3.43 9.47 -2.12
C GLY A 68 2.13 8.66 -2.20
N MET A 69 1.75 8.19 -3.39
CA MET A 69 0.55 7.34 -3.55
C MET A 69 0.71 5.98 -2.87
N PHE A 70 1.88 5.36 -2.97
CA PHE A 70 2.17 4.13 -2.23
C PHE A 70 2.07 4.33 -0.71
N ALA A 71 2.69 5.40 -0.19
CA ALA A 71 2.63 5.74 1.22
C ALA A 71 1.20 6.07 1.69
N ALA A 72 0.43 6.80 0.88
CA ALA A 72 -0.97 7.10 1.16
C ALA A 72 -1.82 5.82 1.19
N GLY A 73 -1.62 4.91 0.25
CA GLY A 73 -2.28 3.60 0.25
C GLY A 73 -1.95 2.79 1.51
N ALA A 74 -0.66 2.65 1.83
CA ALA A 74 -0.22 1.91 3.01
C ALA A 74 -0.72 2.54 4.33
N GLY A 75 -0.68 3.86 4.44
CA GLY A 75 -1.21 4.61 5.59
C GLY A 75 -2.73 4.46 5.72
N ALA A 76 -3.47 4.52 4.60
CA ALA A 76 -4.92 4.29 4.61
C ALA A 76 -5.26 2.86 5.10
N ALA A 77 -4.47 1.85 4.73
CA ALA A 77 -4.64 0.50 5.25
C ALA A 77 -4.45 0.44 6.77
N MET A 78 -3.43 1.09 7.31
CA MET A 78 -3.19 1.15 8.77
C MET A 78 -4.34 1.83 9.51
N LEU A 79 -4.83 2.96 8.99
CA LEU A 79 -5.96 3.68 9.60
C LEU A 79 -7.25 2.85 9.58
N MET A 80 -7.60 2.27 8.43
CA MET A 80 -8.80 1.43 8.30
C MET A 80 -8.72 0.17 9.18
N TRP A 81 -7.53 -0.41 9.30
CA TRP A 81 -7.31 -1.57 10.14
C TRP A 81 -7.45 -1.24 11.63
N GLY A 82 -6.90 -0.10 12.07
CA GLY A 82 -7.07 0.39 13.45
C GLY A 82 -8.55 0.59 13.80
N MET A 83 -9.31 1.29 12.95
CA MET A 83 -10.74 1.53 13.18
C MET A 83 -11.60 0.24 13.16
N LYS A 84 -11.18 -0.80 12.43
CA LYS A 84 -11.90 -2.08 12.38
C LYS A 84 -11.73 -2.88 13.67
N LYS A 85 -10.60 -2.70 14.37
CA LYS A 85 -10.34 -3.37 15.63
C LYS A 85 -11.28 -2.87 16.74
N ASP A 86 -11.44 -1.56 16.84
CA ASP A 86 -12.33 -0.94 17.85
C ASP A 86 -13.78 -1.44 17.70
N LYS A 87 -14.28 -1.56 16.46
CA LYS A 87 -15.63 -2.08 16.20
C LYS A 87 -15.85 -3.55 16.57
N GLN A 88 -14.80 -4.38 16.55
CA GLN A 88 -14.93 -5.78 16.98
C GLN A 88 -14.94 -5.89 18.50
N GLU A 89 -14.16 -5.05 19.19
CA GLU A 89 -14.16 -5.01 20.67
C GLU A 89 -15.51 -4.49 21.20
N ASP A 90 -16.15 -3.52 20.52
CA ASP A 90 -17.48 -3.00 20.91
C ASP A 90 -18.64 -4.01 20.69
N GLU A 91 -18.56 -4.88 19.66
CA GLU A 91 -19.60 -5.89 19.37
C GLU A 91 -19.50 -7.14 20.27
N ASP A 92 -18.31 -7.43 20.83
CA ASP A 92 -18.09 -8.58 21.72
C ASP A 92 -18.39 -8.23 23.20
N GLU A 93 -18.60 -6.95 23.54
CA GLU A 93 -18.94 -6.46 24.90
C GLU A 93 -20.45 -6.20 25.14
N GLU A 94 -21.32 -6.31 24.13
CA GLU A 94 -22.81 -6.27 24.26
C GLU A 94 -23.45 -7.68 24.34
#